data_AF-A0A8T5FQA1-F1
#
_entry.id   AF-A0A8T5FQA1-F1
#
_cell.length_a   1.000
_cell.length_b   1.000
_cell.length_c   1.000
_cell.angle_alpha   90.00
_cell.angle_beta   90.00
_cell.angle_gamma   90.00
#
_symmetry.space_group_name_H-M   'P 1'
#
loop_
_entity.id
_entity.type
_entity.pdbx_description
1 polymer ?
#
loop_
_entity_poly.entity_id
_entity_poly.type
_entity_poly.pdbx_seq_one_letter_code
_entity_poly.pdbx_strand_id
1 'polypeptide(L)'
;MLSEKGKYASATENRRFVWKEIVWPLIIQINSAEFTLAQYQKKRDEICVKYGITVNALSRGLASLLQRGLLYKENQSYFIHYRLIPYMRLKAEVDYGTALHEIKIR
;
A
#
# COMPACT_ATOMS: atom_id res chain seq x y z
N MET A 1 -15.70 20.36 -20.07
CA MET A 1 -15.09 19.01 -20.16
C MET A 1 -14.01 18.92 -19.09
N LEU A 2 -14.26 18.21 -18.00
CA LEU A 2 -13.20 17.88 -17.03
C LEU A 2 -12.27 16.88 -17.73
N SER A 3 -11.04 17.26 -18.03
CA SER A 3 -10.07 16.36 -18.65
C SER A 3 -9.91 15.12 -17.76
N GLU A 4 -10.20 13.94 -18.29
CA GLU A 4 -9.94 12.69 -17.57
C GLU A 4 -8.48 12.66 -17.13
N LYS A 5 -8.23 12.37 -15.85
CA LYS A 5 -6.87 12.26 -15.32
C LYS A 5 -6.07 11.27 -16.17
N GLY A 6 -4.93 11.71 -16.68
CA GLY A 6 -4.03 10.86 -17.47
C GLY A 6 -3.60 9.60 -16.71
N LYS A 7 -3.40 8.50 -17.43
CA LYS A 7 -3.11 7.15 -16.90
C LYS A 7 -2.05 7.12 -15.78
N TYR A 8 -0.98 7.89 -15.92
CA TYR A 8 0.12 7.96 -14.93
C TYR A 8 -0.27 8.65 -13.63
N ALA A 9 -1.10 9.70 -13.70
CA ALA A 9 -1.62 10.39 -12.53
C ALA A 9 -2.52 9.45 -11.73
N SER A 10 -3.44 8.77 -12.41
CA SER A 10 -4.35 7.79 -11.82
C SER A 10 -3.61 6.61 -11.18
N ALA A 11 -2.52 6.12 -11.80
CA ALA A 11 -1.70 5.06 -11.21
C ALA A 11 -0.95 5.50 -9.94
N THR A 12 -0.45 6.74 -9.91
CA THR A 12 0.24 7.30 -8.74
C THR A 12 -0.73 7.55 -7.59
N GLU A 13 -1.92 8.06 -7.89
CA GLU A 13 -3.00 8.26 -6.92
C GLU A 13 -3.43 6.93 -6.30
N ASN A 14 -3.73 5.91 -7.12
CA ASN A 14 -4.10 4.58 -6.62
C ASN A 14 -3.03 3.98 -5.70
N ARG A 15 -1.75 4.11 -6.05
CA ARG A 15 -0.65 3.58 -5.22
C ARG A 15 -0.52 4.30 -3.89
N ARG A 16 -0.59 5.64 -3.90
CA ARG A 16 -0.57 6.46 -2.66
C ARG A 16 -1.76 6.13 -1.77
N PHE A 17 -2.93 5.97 -2.36
CA PHE A 17 -4.16 5.62 -1.66
C PHE A 17 -4.05 4.22 -1.02
N VAL A 18 -3.64 3.20 -1.77
CA VAL A 18 -3.47 1.84 -1.23
C VAL A 18 -2.44 1.80 -0.10
N TRP A 19 -1.34 2.55 -0.21
CA TRP A 19 -0.37 2.67 0.88
C TRP A 19 -1.02 3.24 2.14
N LYS A 20 -1.65 4.41 2.01
CA LYS A 20 -2.19 5.19 3.13
C LYS A 20 -3.38 4.52 3.81
N GLU A 21 -4.31 3.97 3.04
CA GLU A 21 -5.61 3.53 3.56
C GLU A 21 -5.64 2.02 3.86
N ILE A 22 -4.75 1.23 3.24
CA ILE A 22 -4.79 -0.23 3.35
C ILE A 22 -3.49 -0.76 3.95
N VAL A 23 -2.37 -0.63 3.24
CA VAL A 23 -1.13 -1.36 3.56
C VAL A 23 -0.51 -0.89 4.86
N TRP A 24 -0.22 0.42 5.01
CA TRP A 24 0.41 0.92 6.23
C TRP A 24 -0.49 0.73 7.46
N PRO A 25 -1.79 1.07 7.42
CA PRO A 25 -2.68 0.79 8.54
C PRO A 25 -2.83 -0.70 8.85
N LEU A 26 -2.74 -1.60 7.85
CA LEU A 26 -2.78 -3.05 8.10
C LEU A 26 -1.56 -3.50 8.88
N ILE A 27 -0.36 -3.11 8.43
CA ILE A 27 0.93 -3.40 9.07
C ILE A 27 0.98 -2.93 10.52
N ILE A 28 0.51 -1.70 10.78
CA ILE A 28 0.45 -1.13 12.12
C ILE A 28 -0.56 -1.89 13.01
N GLN A 29 -1.72 -2.24 12.45
CA GLN A 29 -2.77 -2.96 13.17
C GLN A 29 -2.35 -4.38 13.57
N ILE A 30 -1.67 -5.10 12.67
CA ILE A 30 -1.19 -6.47 12.95
C ILE A 30 0.16 -6.47 13.70
N ASN A 31 0.86 -5.34 13.74
CA ASN A 31 2.20 -5.17 14.31
C ASN A 31 3.20 -6.22 13.80
N SER A 32 3.15 -6.49 12.50
CA SER A 32 3.99 -7.47 11.80
C SER A 32 4.43 -6.87 10.46
N ALA A 33 5.65 -7.19 10.05
CA ALA A 33 6.18 -6.80 8.74
C ALA A 33 5.54 -7.60 7.59
N GLU A 34 4.75 -8.63 7.92
CA GLU A 34 4.07 -9.53 7.01
C GLU A 34 2.56 -9.43 7.17
N PHE A 35 1.82 -9.43 6.06
CA PHE A 35 0.37 -9.68 6.03
C PHE A 35 0.00 -10.67 4.93
N THR A 36 -1.07 -11.42 5.15
CA THR A 36 -1.58 -12.38 4.15
C THR A 36 -2.48 -11.71 3.11
N LEU A 37 -2.66 -12.37 1.97
CA LEU A 37 -3.61 -11.95 0.94
C LEU A 37 -5.03 -11.80 1.52
N ALA A 38 -5.44 -12.71 2.39
CA ALA A 38 -6.76 -12.66 3.04
C ALA A 38 -6.91 -11.42 3.93
N GLN A 39 -5.88 -11.08 4.72
CA GLN A 39 -5.86 -9.87 5.54
C GLN A 39 -5.95 -8.61 4.67
N TYR A 40 -5.19 -8.57 3.56
CA TYR A 40 -5.27 -7.47 2.60
C TYR A 40 -6.65 -7.36 1.96
N GLN A 41 -7.23 -8.47 1.48
CA GLN A 41 -8.52 -8.49 0.81
C GLN A 41 -9.64 -8.01 1.74
N LYS A 42 -9.65 -8.47 3.00
CA LYS A 42 -10.61 -7.99 4.00
C LYS A 42 -10.56 -6.48 4.14
N LYS A 43 -9.37 -5.92 4.39
CA LYS A 43 -9.20 -4.47 4.57
C LYS A 43 -9.48 -3.69 3.28
N ARG A 44 -9.10 -4.22 2.12
CA ARG A 44 -9.42 -3.64 0.81
C ARG A 44 -10.93 -3.53 0.62
N ASP A 45 -11.68 -4.57 0.95
CA ASP A 45 -13.13 -4.61 0.72
C ASP A 45 -13.87 -3.63 1.64
N GLU A 46 -13.43 -3.50 2.90
CA GLU A 46 -13.89 -2.44 3.81
C GLU A 46 -13.66 -1.03 3.21
N ILE A 47 -12.48 -0.80 2.63
CA ILE A 47 -12.10 0.48 2.00
C ILE A 47 -12.85 0.72 0.68
N CYS A 48 -13.12 -0.32 -0.12
CA CYS A 48 -13.97 -0.24 -1.31
C CYS A 48 -15.36 0.30 -0.95
N VAL A 49 -16.00 -0.28 0.08
CA VAL A 49 -17.32 0.14 0.55
C VAL A 49 -17.27 1.56 1.10
N LYS A 50 -16.28 1.88 1.94
CA LYS A 50 -16.16 3.18 2.60
C LYS A 50 -16.01 4.35 1.62
N TYR A 51 -15.24 4.18 0.54
CA TYR A 51 -14.91 5.26 -0.39
C TYR A 51 -15.54 5.11 -1.78
N GLY A 52 -16.34 4.08 -2.02
CA GLY A 52 -16.92 3.80 -3.34
C GLY A 52 -15.87 3.50 -4.42
N ILE A 53 -14.71 2.95 -4.04
CA ILE A 53 -13.60 2.66 -4.96
C ILE A 53 -13.70 1.21 -5.43
N THR A 54 -13.45 0.97 -6.71
CA THR A 54 -13.46 -0.39 -7.27
C THR A 54 -12.25 -1.19 -6.81
N VAL A 55 -12.47 -2.49 -6.58
CA VAL A 55 -11.39 -3.48 -6.33
C VAL A 55 -10.28 -3.38 -7.38
N ASN A 56 -10.64 -3.17 -8.65
CA ASN A 56 -9.69 -3.05 -9.75
C ASN A 56 -8.72 -1.87 -9.60
N ALA A 57 -9.20 -0.73 -9.09
CA ALA A 57 -8.33 0.43 -8.84
C ALA A 57 -7.31 0.13 -7.73
N LEU A 58 -7.75 -0.50 -6.63
CA LEU A 58 -6.89 -0.86 -5.51
C LEU A 58 -5.92 -1.99 -5.86
N SER A 59 -6.35 -2.98 -6.64
CA SER A 59 -5.48 -4.05 -7.14
C SER A 59 -4.33 -3.50 -8.00
N ARG A 60 -4.59 -2.49 -8.84
CA ARG A 60 -3.53 -1.77 -9.58
C ARG A 60 -2.59 -1.01 -8.65
N GLY A 61 -3.11 -0.40 -7.59
CA GLY A 61 -2.30 0.27 -6.58
C GLY A 61 -1.35 -0.70 -5.86
N LEU A 62 -1.85 -1.86 -5.43
CA LEU A 62 -1.04 -2.92 -4.80
C LEU A 62 0.05 -3.43 -5.75
N ALA A 63 -0.31 -3.77 -6.99
CA ALA A 63 0.65 -4.19 -8.01
C ALA A 63 1.75 -3.13 -8.21
N SER A 64 1.38 -1.85 -8.18
CA SER A 64 2.35 -0.76 -8.28
C SER A 64 3.24 -0.60 -7.05
N LEU A 65 2.78 -0.95 -5.84
CA LEU A 65 3.64 -1.00 -4.64
C LEU A 65 4.71 -2.10 -4.76
N LEU A 66 4.32 -3.28 -5.24
CA LEU A 66 5.26 -4.39 -5.54
C LEU A 66 6.31 -3.95 -6.57
N GLN A 67 5.89 -3.36 -7.69
CA GLN A 67 6.80 -2.86 -8.72
C GLN A 67 7.77 -1.79 -8.22
N ARG A 68 7.42 -1.06 -7.16
CA ARG A 68 8.28 -0.01 -6.57
C ARG A 68 9.19 -0.54 -5.46
N GLY A 69 9.10 -1.83 -5.11
CA GLY A 69 9.92 -2.45 -4.05
C GLY A 69 9.49 -2.08 -2.63
N LEU A 70 8.32 -1.46 -2.45
CA LEU A 70 7.77 -1.18 -1.12
C LEU A 70 7.23 -2.45 -0.46
N LEU A 71 6.77 -3.38 -1.29
CA LEU A 71 6.26 -4.68 -0.88
C LEU A 71 6.97 -5.78 -1.66
N TYR A 72 7.11 -6.93 -1.01
CA TYR A 72 7.51 -8.20 -1.60
C TYR A 72 6.36 -9.18 -1.43
N LYS A 73 6.20 -10.10 -2.37
CA LYS A 73 5.19 -11.15 -2.29
C LYS A 73 5.87 -12.51 -2.33
N GLU A 74 5.51 -13.38 -1.40
CA GLU A 74 5.87 -14.78 -1.40
C GLU A 74 4.60 -15.60 -1.12
N ASN A 75 4.21 -16.47 -2.06
CA ASN A 75 2.98 -17.24 -1.98
C ASN A 75 1.74 -16.37 -1.68
N GLN A 76 1.13 -16.57 -0.51
CA GLN A 76 -0.05 -15.84 -0.02
C GLN A 76 0.30 -14.74 0.99
N SER A 77 1.58 -14.41 1.13
CA SER A 77 2.08 -13.42 2.07
C SER A 77 2.72 -12.25 1.34
N TYR A 78 2.62 -11.08 1.96
CA TYR A 78 3.20 -9.83 1.53
C TYR A 78 4.05 -9.25 2.67
N PHE A 79 5.22 -8.73 2.33
CA PHE A 79 6.19 -8.21 3.28
C PHE A 79 6.52 -6.76 2.95
N ILE A 80 6.56 -5.89 3.96
CA ILE A 80 7.14 -4.55 3.76
C ILE A 80 8.66 -4.64 3.59
N HIS A 81 9.21 -3.65 2.89
CA HIS A 81 10.66 -3.50 2.82
C HIS A 81 11.28 -3.36 4.23
N TYR A 82 12.40 -4.05 4.47
CA TYR A 82 13.01 -4.16 5.81
C TYR A 82 13.32 -2.81 6.47
N ARG A 83 13.65 -1.79 5.66
CA ARG A 83 13.88 -0.41 6.12
C ARG A 83 12.67 0.25 6.78
N LEU A 84 11.46 -0.28 6.55
CA LEU A 84 10.23 0.23 7.16
C LEU A 84 9.87 -0.47 8.48
N ILE A 85 10.57 -1.56 8.83
CA ILE A 85 10.34 -2.29 10.10
C ILE A 85 10.56 -1.41 11.34
N PRO A 86 11.61 -0.54 11.42
CA PRO A 86 11.77 0.37 12.55
C PRO A 86 10.56 1.30 12.72
N TYR A 87 10.05 1.86 11.63
CA TYR A 87 8.88 2.72 11.64
C TYR A 87 7.62 1.99 12.12
N MET A 88 7.43 0.74 11.68
CA MET A 88 6.34 -0.10 12.17
C MET A 88 6.45 -0.35 13.69
N ARG A 89 7.65 -0.71 14.18
CA ARG A 89 7.89 -0.95 15.62
C ARG A 89 7.60 0.28 16.48
N LEU A 90 7.90 1.47 15.95
CA LEU A 90 7.60 2.75 16.59
C LEU A 90 6.15 3.21 16.40
N LYS A 91 5.35 2.44 15.64
CA LYS A 91 4.00 2.80 15.20
C LYS A 91 3.94 4.19 14.55
N ALA A 92 4.99 4.56 13.83
CA ALA A 92 5.11 5.87 13.21
C ALA A 92 4.10 6.03 12.05
N GLU A 93 3.66 7.25 11.83
CA GLU A 93 2.99 7.59 10.58
C GLU A 93 4.03 7.65 9.45
N VAL A 94 3.82 6.88 8.39
CA VAL A 94 4.70 6.87 7.23
C VAL A 94 3.85 7.05 5.98
N ASP A 95 3.94 8.22 5.36
CA ASP A 95 3.32 8.46 4.06
C ASP A 95 4.10 7.74 2.93
N TYR A 96 3.47 7.65 1.76
CA TYR A 96 4.06 6.95 0.61
C TYR A 96 5.39 7.55 0.13
N GLY A 97 5.54 8.88 0.18
CA GLY A 97 6.75 9.58 -0.24
C GLY A 97 7.91 9.27 0.69
N THR A 98 7.65 9.35 1.99
CA THR A 98 8.61 8.96 3.04
C THR A 98 9.00 7.50 2.86
N ALA A 99 8.04 6.57 2.77
CA ALA A 99 8.33 5.15 2.55
C ALA A 99 9.20 4.90 1.31
N LEU A 100 8.88 5.57 0.19
CA LEU A 100 9.65 5.43 -1.05
C LEU A 100 11.08 5.99 -0.92
N HIS A 101 11.25 7.07 -0.18
CA HIS A 101 12.56 7.64 0.10
C HIS A 101 13.41 6.67 0.92
N GLU A 102 12.86 6.17 2.03
CA GLU A 102 13.53 5.25 2.95
C GLU A 102 14.09 4.01 2.24
N ILE A 103 13.29 3.38 1.36
CA ILE A 103 13.74 2.17 0.65
C ILE A 103 14.79 2.43 -0.43
N LYS A 104 15.04 3.69 -0.79
CA LYS A 104 15.99 4.10 -1.83
C LYS A 104 17.30 4.66 -1.29
N ILE A 105 17.34 5.04 -0.01
CA ILE A 105 18.60 5.42 0.64
C ILE A 105 19.57 4.23 0.46
N ARG A 106 20.82 4.49 0.09
CA ARG A 106 21.85 3.45 -0.03
C ARG A 106 22.55 3.33 1.30
#